data_AF-A0A7V2QEX9-F1
#
_entry.id   AF-A0A7V2QEX9-F1
#
_cell.length_a   1.000
_cell.length_b   1.000
_cell.length_c   1.000
_cell.angle_alpha   90.00
_cell.angle_beta   90.00
_cell.angle_gamma   90.00
#
_symmetry.space_group_name_H-M   'P 1'
#
loop_
_entity.id
_entity.type
_entity.pdbx_description
1 polymer ?
#
loop_
_entity_poly.entity_id
_entity_poly.type
_entity_poly.pdbx_seq_one_letter_code
_entity_poly.pdbx_strand_id
1 'polypeptide(L)'
;MAQATPTTRVDIDAILAEVRAALSEGDWERAVALIEALRPPDQADVFEELPPEEQDQLLPRLDLEDSADILEELEEEDAAEVAARLKVADLARILDEMEPDEAADLLGDIPPERAAKALAKMEEAEEVRPLLAHADDTAGGLMTSAEVLLHKDMTAEEAIAYLRSIAPESETVYYLFVVDEDVRLVGVVSLRELVIAPPDTRIEEIMDPDVIHVRADADQEEAARLMSRYDLLALPVVDEDGRLLGLITHDDLVEVLEEEATEDIYRLGGVPEEQPIDVPVPAALRTRLPWLVLNLGTAMASATVLSIFESTIARVAALAAFFPIVAGVSGSAGTQTLTVVVRGLALGELEPRDGLRALAREVLIGLTNGLVLGGLVALIAAIWKGTPMLGFVVGLATLLNMISAGIAGVLVPLGMQMLRIDPALASPILVTTTTDAMGYFMYLGLATLILPRFL
;
A
#
# COMPACT_ATOMS: atom_id res chain seq x y z
N MET A 1 21.53 17.66 -34.11
CA MET A 1 20.05 17.66 -34.16
C MET A 1 19.62 16.24 -34.45
N ALA A 2 19.55 15.42 -33.39
CA ALA A 2 19.03 14.07 -33.49
C ALA A 2 17.50 14.20 -33.60
N GLN A 3 16.94 13.68 -34.69
CA GLN A 3 15.51 13.58 -34.87
C GLN A 3 15.02 12.57 -33.84
N ALA A 4 14.20 13.03 -32.89
CA ALA A 4 13.38 12.15 -32.09
C ALA A 4 12.42 11.45 -33.06
N THR A 5 12.57 10.14 -33.19
CA THR A 5 11.52 9.28 -33.75
C THR A 5 10.28 9.52 -32.91
N PRO A 6 9.11 9.85 -33.49
CA PRO A 6 7.89 9.89 -32.70
C PRO A 6 7.62 8.46 -32.24
N THR A 7 7.65 8.22 -30.94
CA THR A 7 6.93 7.10 -30.34
C THR A 7 5.48 7.27 -30.80
N THR A 8 5.04 6.39 -31.70
CA THR A 8 3.63 6.24 -32.08
C THR A 8 2.91 5.79 -30.81
N ARG A 9 2.49 6.75 -29.98
CA ARG A 9 1.50 6.48 -28.95
C ARG A 9 0.24 6.11 -29.72
N VAL A 10 -0.22 4.88 -29.53
CA VAL A 10 -1.50 4.45 -30.08
C VAL A 10 -2.54 5.46 -29.58
N ASP A 11 -3.34 5.99 -30.49
CA ASP A 11 -4.39 6.97 -30.15
C ASP A 11 -5.61 6.17 -29.70
N ILE A 12 -5.63 5.80 -28.42
CA ILE A 12 -6.67 4.95 -27.81
C ILE A 12 -8.05 5.55 -28.07
N ASP A 13 -8.21 6.87 -27.94
CA ASP A 13 -9.47 7.57 -28.24
C ASP A 13 -9.94 7.33 -29.68
N ALA A 14 -9.01 7.33 -30.65
CA ALA A 14 -9.34 7.06 -32.04
C ALA A 14 -9.74 5.60 -32.26
N ILE A 15 -9.06 4.65 -31.61
CA ILE A 15 -9.35 3.22 -31.73
C ILE A 15 -10.67 2.89 -31.06
N LEU A 16 -10.92 3.40 -29.86
CA LEU A 16 -12.19 3.28 -29.15
C LEU A 16 -13.35 3.81 -30.01
N ALA A 17 -13.15 4.92 -30.73
CA ALA A 17 -14.16 5.42 -31.66
C ALA A 17 -14.40 4.47 -32.84
N GLU A 18 -13.36 3.80 -33.36
CA GLU A 18 -13.51 2.79 -34.42
C GLU A 18 -14.18 1.51 -33.91
N VAL A 19 -13.83 1.05 -32.71
CA VAL A 19 -14.45 -0.10 -32.04
C VAL A 19 -15.94 0.17 -31.81
N ARG A 20 -16.28 1.31 -31.18
CA ARG A 20 -17.67 1.72 -30.98
C ARG A 20 -18.44 1.85 -32.30
N ALA A 21 -17.79 2.34 -33.37
CA ALA A 21 -18.40 2.39 -34.69
C ALA A 21 -18.70 0.98 -35.24
N ALA A 22 -17.73 0.06 -35.18
CA ALA A 22 -17.90 -1.32 -35.61
C ALA A 22 -19.01 -2.05 -34.83
N LEU A 23 -19.03 -1.90 -33.50
CA LEU A 23 -20.07 -2.45 -32.63
C LEU A 23 -21.47 -1.89 -32.98
N SER A 24 -21.59 -0.59 -33.22
CA SER A 24 -22.85 0.05 -33.61
C SER A 24 -23.38 -0.40 -34.98
N GLU A 25 -22.47 -0.78 -35.89
CA GLU A 25 -22.79 -1.35 -37.20
C GLU A 25 -23.08 -2.86 -37.14
N GLY A 26 -22.85 -3.50 -35.98
CA GLY A 26 -22.97 -4.93 -35.77
C GLY A 26 -21.82 -5.75 -36.35
N ASP A 27 -20.71 -5.10 -36.68
CA ASP A 27 -19.49 -5.70 -37.23
C ASP A 27 -18.55 -6.14 -36.09
N TRP A 28 -18.95 -7.21 -35.41
CA TRP A 28 -18.21 -7.78 -34.28
C TRP A 28 -16.83 -8.31 -34.69
N GLU A 29 -16.69 -8.83 -35.90
CA GLU A 29 -15.41 -9.34 -36.41
C GLU A 29 -14.38 -8.21 -36.51
N ARG A 30 -14.82 -7.02 -36.98
CA ARG A 30 -13.94 -5.85 -37.00
C ARG A 30 -13.60 -5.35 -35.61
N ALA A 31 -14.55 -5.35 -34.67
CA ALA A 31 -14.29 -4.91 -33.30
C ALA A 31 -13.25 -5.80 -32.62
N VAL A 32 -13.41 -7.12 -32.73
CA VAL A 32 -12.47 -8.13 -32.22
C VAL A 32 -11.08 -7.90 -32.81
N ALA A 33 -10.94 -7.85 -34.14
CA ALA A 33 -9.65 -7.66 -34.79
C ALA A 33 -8.96 -6.31 -34.50
N LEU A 34 -9.74 -5.29 -34.08
CA LEU A 34 -9.17 -4.00 -33.64
C LEU A 34 -8.60 -4.09 -32.23
N ILE A 35 -9.24 -4.83 -31.33
CA ILE A 35 -8.80 -5.02 -29.95
C ILE A 35 -7.61 -5.97 -29.89
N GLU A 36 -7.69 -7.15 -30.50
CA GLU A 36 -6.59 -8.16 -30.53
C GLU A 36 -5.31 -7.64 -31.23
N ALA A 37 -5.40 -6.51 -31.93
CA ALA A 37 -4.22 -5.85 -32.52
C ALA A 37 -3.49 -4.93 -31.53
N LEU A 38 -4.06 -4.68 -30.36
CA LEU A 38 -3.51 -3.85 -29.28
C LEU A 38 -2.70 -4.70 -28.31
N ARG A 39 -1.95 -4.04 -27.43
CA ARG A 39 -1.27 -4.68 -26.30
C ARG A 39 -2.23 -4.82 -25.12
N PRO A 40 -2.02 -5.77 -24.20
CA PRO A 40 -2.94 -6.03 -23.09
C PRO A 40 -3.42 -4.77 -22.34
N PRO A 41 -2.55 -3.82 -21.92
CA PRO A 41 -3.02 -2.62 -21.22
C PRO A 41 -3.90 -1.72 -22.11
N ASP A 42 -3.54 -1.61 -23.40
CA ASP A 42 -4.32 -0.83 -24.38
C ASP A 42 -5.66 -1.55 -24.71
N GLN A 43 -5.75 -2.88 -24.57
CA GLN A 43 -6.98 -3.64 -24.74
C GLN A 43 -7.94 -3.38 -23.59
N ALA A 44 -7.45 -3.44 -22.34
CA ALA A 44 -8.21 -3.14 -21.13
C ALA A 44 -8.75 -1.69 -21.16
N ASP A 45 -7.89 -0.70 -21.46
CA ASP A 45 -8.28 0.73 -21.59
C ASP A 45 -9.46 0.92 -22.57
N VAL A 46 -9.44 0.22 -23.72
CA VAL A 46 -10.53 0.29 -24.71
C VAL A 46 -11.77 -0.45 -24.24
N PHE A 47 -11.60 -1.59 -23.58
CA PHE A 47 -12.68 -2.45 -23.13
C PHE A 47 -13.47 -1.86 -21.95
N GLU A 48 -12.78 -1.26 -20.97
CA GLU A 48 -13.36 -0.61 -19.79
C GLU A 48 -14.39 0.47 -20.20
N GLU A 49 -14.05 1.24 -21.24
CA GLU A 49 -14.89 2.30 -21.79
C GLU A 49 -16.15 1.79 -22.55
N LEU A 50 -16.29 0.49 -22.78
CA LEU A 50 -17.45 -0.07 -23.47
C LEU A 50 -18.64 -0.22 -22.51
N PRO A 51 -19.89 -0.04 -23.00
CA PRO A 51 -21.08 -0.37 -22.23
C PRO A 51 -21.07 -1.83 -21.75
N PRO A 52 -21.61 -2.14 -20.55
CA PRO A 52 -21.63 -3.50 -20.01
C PRO A 52 -22.23 -4.54 -20.95
N GLU A 53 -23.27 -4.20 -21.72
CA GLU A 53 -23.88 -5.12 -22.68
C GLU A 53 -22.99 -5.45 -23.89
N GLU A 54 -22.07 -4.54 -24.23
CA GLU A 54 -21.06 -4.73 -25.28
C GLU A 54 -19.90 -5.58 -24.73
N GLN A 55 -19.41 -5.29 -23.52
CA GLN A 55 -18.40 -6.08 -22.80
C GLN A 55 -18.80 -7.56 -22.68
N ASP A 56 -19.99 -7.84 -22.15
CA ASP A 56 -20.53 -9.21 -21.95
C ASP A 56 -20.59 -10.03 -23.25
N GLN A 57 -20.68 -9.34 -24.39
CA GLN A 57 -20.75 -9.95 -25.70
C GLN A 57 -19.39 -10.03 -26.37
N LEU A 58 -18.53 -9.04 -26.18
CA LEU A 58 -17.25 -8.93 -26.85
C LEU A 58 -16.25 -9.92 -26.26
N LEU A 59 -16.14 -9.98 -24.94
CA LEU A 59 -15.15 -10.78 -24.24
C LEU A 59 -15.18 -12.27 -24.69
N PRO A 60 -16.33 -12.98 -24.72
CA PRO A 60 -16.35 -14.38 -25.15
C PRO A 60 -16.12 -14.61 -26.66
N ARG A 61 -15.91 -13.55 -27.45
CA ARG A 61 -15.64 -13.61 -28.90
C ARG A 61 -14.18 -13.35 -29.25
N LEU A 62 -13.41 -12.75 -28.34
CA LEU A 62 -11.97 -12.65 -28.46
C LEU A 62 -11.36 -14.04 -28.33
N ASP A 63 -10.11 -14.17 -28.75
CA ASP A 63 -9.28 -15.30 -28.33
C ASP A 63 -9.18 -15.33 -26.78
N LEU A 64 -8.99 -16.52 -26.21
CA LEU A 64 -9.06 -16.67 -24.75
C LEU A 64 -7.90 -15.97 -24.04
N GLU A 65 -6.70 -15.99 -24.64
CA GLU A 65 -5.50 -15.27 -24.21
C GLU A 65 -5.80 -13.77 -24.08
N ASP A 66 -6.28 -13.13 -25.16
CA ASP A 66 -6.69 -11.71 -25.11
C ASP A 66 -7.82 -11.43 -24.10
N SER A 67 -8.68 -12.42 -23.82
CA SER A 67 -9.73 -12.26 -22.80
C SER A 67 -9.20 -12.34 -21.37
N ALA A 68 -8.15 -13.13 -21.15
CA ALA A 68 -7.44 -13.25 -19.88
C ALA A 68 -6.64 -11.97 -19.63
N ASP A 69 -5.78 -11.60 -20.59
CA ASP A 69 -5.01 -10.35 -20.64
C ASP A 69 -5.87 -9.11 -20.30
N ILE A 70 -7.08 -9.00 -20.86
CA ILE A 70 -7.98 -7.89 -20.55
C ILE A 70 -8.46 -7.92 -19.10
N LEU A 71 -8.77 -9.09 -18.54
CA LEU A 71 -9.26 -9.18 -17.17
C LEU A 71 -8.16 -8.94 -16.13
N GLU A 72 -6.92 -9.32 -16.42
CA GLU A 72 -5.73 -9.09 -15.58
C GLU A 72 -5.37 -7.60 -15.53
N GLU A 73 -5.45 -6.90 -16.67
CA GLU A 73 -5.09 -5.48 -16.76
C GLU A 73 -6.21 -4.51 -16.33
N LEU A 74 -7.39 -5.02 -15.99
CA LEU A 74 -8.48 -4.20 -15.46
C LEU A 74 -8.31 -3.99 -13.96
N GLU A 75 -8.74 -2.82 -13.47
CA GLU A 75 -8.89 -2.58 -12.03
C GLU A 75 -9.77 -3.67 -11.39
N GLU A 76 -9.37 -4.17 -10.22
CA GLU A 76 -9.97 -5.33 -9.53
C GLU A 76 -11.51 -5.26 -9.45
N GLU A 77 -12.05 -4.09 -9.09
CA GLU A 77 -13.50 -3.87 -8.97
C GLU A 77 -14.23 -4.09 -10.31
N ASP A 78 -13.64 -3.62 -11.41
CA ASP A 78 -14.22 -3.71 -12.76
C ASP A 78 -14.08 -5.13 -13.32
N ALA A 79 -12.93 -5.77 -13.13
CA ALA A 79 -12.69 -7.17 -13.48
C ALA A 79 -13.71 -8.08 -12.78
N ALA A 80 -13.91 -7.90 -11.46
CA ALA A 80 -14.90 -8.64 -10.67
C ALA A 80 -16.33 -8.39 -11.15
N GLU A 81 -16.68 -7.14 -11.50
CA GLU A 81 -17.99 -6.80 -12.05
C GLU A 81 -18.26 -7.50 -13.39
N VAL A 82 -17.28 -7.54 -14.30
CA VAL A 82 -17.37 -8.24 -15.60
C VAL A 82 -17.47 -9.75 -15.36
N ALA A 83 -16.58 -10.32 -14.56
CA ALA A 83 -16.56 -11.75 -14.22
C ALA A 83 -17.86 -12.21 -13.54
N ALA A 84 -18.51 -11.34 -12.75
CA ALA A 84 -19.80 -11.62 -12.14
C ALA A 84 -20.97 -11.71 -13.16
N ARG A 85 -20.87 -11.02 -14.30
CA ARG A 85 -21.90 -11.01 -15.37
C ARG A 85 -21.76 -12.14 -16.39
N LEU A 86 -20.55 -12.66 -16.61
CA LEU A 86 -20.27 -13.71 -17.59
C LEU A 86 -21.08 -15.00 -17.36
N LYS A 87 -21.00 -15.97 -18.26
CA LYS A 87 -21.45 -17.34 -17.94
C LYS A 87 -20.30 -18.07 -17.28
N VAL A 88 -20.61 -18.87 -16.26
CA VAL A 88 -19.61 -19.67 -15.51
C VAL A 88 -18.74 -20.56 -16.43
N ALA A 89 -19.28 -21.03 -17.55
CA ALA A 89 -18.50 -21.84 -18.49
C ALA A 89 -17.53 -21.02 -19.35
N ASP A 90 -17.86 -19.77 -19.63
CA ASP A 90 -16.99 -18.86 -20.37
C ASP A 90 -15.91 -18.33 -19.42
N LEU A 91 -16.31 -17.89 -18.21
CA LEU A 91 -15.39 -17.47 -17.15
C LEU A 91 -14.35 -18.55 -16.82
N ALA A 92 -14.75 -19.80 -16.62
CA ALA A 92 -13.80 -20.87 -16.31
C ALA A 92 -12.74 -21.08 -17.40
N ARG A 93 -13.10 -20.87 -18.67
CA ARG A 93 -12.14 -21.01 -19.78
C ARG A 93 -11.20 -19.82 -19.92
N ILE A 94 -11.62 -18.65 -19.45
CA ILE A 94 -10.76 -17.47 -19.42
C ILE A 94 -9.80 -17.58 -18.24
N LEU A 95 -10.30 -17.98 -17.06
CA LEU A 95 -9.48 -18.26 -15.87
C LEU A 95 -8.44 -19.38 -16.09
N ASP A 96 -8.69 -20.31 -17.01
CA ASP A 96 -7.71 -21.36 -17.36
C ASP A 96 -6.54 -20.81 -18.20
N GLU A 97 -6.65 -19.60 -18.74
CA GLU A 97 -5.61 -18.94 -19.55
C GLU A 97 -5.03 -17.71 -18.84
N MET A 98 -5.51 -17.40 -17.63
CA MET A 98 -4.98 -16.33 -16.80
C MET A 98 -3.79 -16.82 -15.98
N GLU A 99 -2.94 -15.90 -15.54
CA GLU A 99 -1.90 -16.21 -14.55
C GLU A 99 -2.55 -16.75 -13.25
N PRO A 100 -1.97 -17.78 -12.59
CA PRO A 100 -2.66 -18.49 -11.50
C PRO A 100 -3.05 -17.63 -10.29
N ASP A 101 -2.22 -16.66 -9.95
CA ASP A 101 -2.42 -15.64 -8.93
C ASP A 101 -3.51 -14.65 -9.34
N GLU A 102 -3.45 -14.08 -10.54
CA GLU A 102 -4.51 -13.21 -11.08
C GLU A 102 -5.89 -13.90 -11.10
N ALA A 103 -5.91 -15.18 -11.50
CA ALA A 103 -7.10 -16.00 -11.45
C ALA A 103 -7.60 -16.23 -10.01
N ALA A 104 -6.69 -16.32 -9.03
CA ALA A 104 -7.04 -16.47 -7.63
C ALA A 104 -7.67 -15.19 -7.08
N ASP A 105 -7.08 -14.04 -7.38
CA ASP A 105 -7.54 -12.73 -6.91
C ASP A 105 -8.93 -12.41 -7.49
N LEU A 106 -9.12 -12.57 -8.80
CA LEU A 106 -10.43 -12.41 -9.44
C LEU A 106 -11.49 -13.36 -8.88
N LEU A 107 -11.11 -14.59 -8.51
CA LEU A 107 -12.01 -15.54 -7.85
C LEU A 107 -12.34 -15.14 -6.40
N GLY A 108 -11.44 -14.44 -5.72
CA GLY A 108 -11.61 -13.85 -4.39
C GLY A 108 -12.67 -12.74 -4.37
N ASP A 109 -12.69 -11.91 -5.41
CA ASP A 109 -13.56 -10.73 -5.48
C ASP A 109 -14.98 -10.99 -5.96
N ILE A 110 -15.21 -12.11 -6.62
CA ILE A 110 -16.57 -12.48 -7.05
C ILE A 110 -17.34 -13.25 -5.97
N PRO A 111 -18.69 -13.31 -6.04
CA PRO A 111 -19.49 -14.02 -5.03
C PRO A 111 -19.04 -15.49 -4.84
N PRO A 112 -18.84 -15.98 -3.59
CA PRO A 112 -18.23 -17.30 -3.33
C PRO A 112 -18.93 -18.50 -3.98
N GLU A 113 -20.26 -18.43 -4.13
CA GLU A 113 -21.02 -19.48 -4.82
C GLU A 113 -20.72 -19.57 -6.31
N ARG A 114 -20.26 -18.48 -6.91
CA ARG A 114 -19.94 -18.34 -8.32
C ARG A 114 -18.48 -18.74 -8.55
N ALA A 115 -17.56 -18.24 -7.72
CA ALA A 115 -16.16 -18.66 -7.69
C ALA A 115 -16.03 -20.19 -7.62
N ALA A 116 -16.71 -20.82 -6.65
CA ALA A 116 -16.70 -22.27 -6.49
C ALA A 116 -17.24 -23.05 -7.71
N LYS A 117 -18.15 -22.46 -8.49
CA LYS A 117 -18.68 -23.09 -9.72
C LYS A 117 -17.76 -22.90 -10.92
N ALA A 118 -17.04 -21.78 -10.98
CA ALA A 118 -16.03 -21.51 -11.99
C ALA A 118 -14.82 -22.42 -11.77
N LEU A 119 -14.28 -22.43 -10.55
CA LEU A 119 -13.17 -23.30 -10.14
C LEU A 119 -13.46 -24.80 -10.35
N ALA A 120 -14.70 -25.23 -10.17
CA ALA A 120 -15.09 -26.63 -10.42
C ALA A 120 -15.16 -27.02 -11.92
N LYS A 121 -15.05 -26.04 -12.81
CA LYS A 121 -15.12 -26.22 -14.27
C LYS A 121 -13.81 -25.95 -14.99
N MET A 122 -12.88 -25.27 -14.33
CA MET A 122 -11.51 -25.06 -14.80
C MET A 122 -10.82 -26.40 -15.03
N GLU A 123 -9.99 -26.45 -16.07
CA GLU A 123 -9.11 -27.57 -16.37
C GLU A 123 -7.91 -27.58 -15.41
N GLU A 124 -7.41 -26.40 -15.04
CA GLU A 124 -6.16 -26.20 -14.29
C GLU A 124 -6.39 -25.70 -12.85
N ALA A 125 -7.57 -26.02 -12.31
CA ALA A 125 -8.03 -25.60 -10.97
C ALA A 125 -7.12 -25.98 -9.79
N GLU A 126 -6.15 -26.89 -9.96
CA GLU A 126 -5.24 -27.29 -8.89
C GLU A 126 -4.05 -26.33 -8.73
N GLU A 127 -3.83 -25.42 -9.68
CA GLU A 127 -2.78 -24.38 -9.64
C GLU A 127 -3.30 -23.13 -8.89
N VAL A 128 -4.56 -22.78 -9.12
CA VAL A 128 -5.22 -21.62 -8.50
C VAL A 128 -5.74 -21.92 -7.08
N ARG A 129 -6.24 -23.14 -6.82
CA ARG A 129 -6.89 -23.47 -5.54
C ARG A 129 -5.98 -23.30 -4.30
N PRO A 130 -4.68 -23.64 -4.34
CA PRO A 130 -3.78 -23.40 -3.23
C PRO A 130 -3.64 -21.91 -2.88
N LEU A 131 -3.64 -21.03 -3.89
CA LEU A 131 -3.45 -19.58 -3.75
C LEU A 131 -4.63 -18.93 -3.00
N LEU A 132 -5.87 -19.34 -3.33
CA LEU A 132 -7.11 -18.94 -2.63
C LEU A 132 -7.15 -19.23 -1.12
N ALA A 133 -6.18 -19.97 -0.56
CA ALA A 133 -6.09 -20.23 0.88
C ALA A 133 -5.29 -19.16 1.64
N HIS A 134 -4.57 -18.31 0.91
CA HIS A 134 -3.79 -17.21 1.46
C HIS A 134 -4.66 -15.95 1.58
N ALA A 135 -4.16 -14.95 2.31
CA ALA A 135 -4.83 -13.67 2.40
C ALA A 135 -4.16 -12.71 1.42
N ASP A 136 -4.95 -11.83 0.83
CA ASP A 136 -4.57 -10.93 -0.27
C ASP A 136 -3.30 -10.14 0.09
N ASP A 137 -3.30 -9.42 1.22
CA ASP A 137 -2.15 -8.63 1.72
C ASP A 137 -0.93 -9.45 2.22
N THR A 138 -0.80 -10.73 1.86
CA THR A 138 0.33 -11.58 2.28
C THR A 138 1.19 -12.01 1.12
N ALA A 139 2.44 -12.37 1.40
CA ALA A 139 3.35 -12.94 0.43
C ALA A 139 2.83 -14.22 -0.23
N GLY A 140 1.84 -14.91 0.36
CA GLY A 140 1.18 -16.05 -0.29
C GLY A 140 -0.07 -15.68 -1.10
N GLY A 141 -0.63 -14.49 -0.91
CA GLY A 141 -1.67 -13.92 -1.77
C GLY A 141 -1.03 -13.51 -3.10
N LEU A 142 0.05 -12.73 -3.01
CA LEU A 142 0.85 -12.24 -4.15
C LEU A 142 1.70 -13.28 -4.89
N MET A 143 1.66 -14.56 -4.51
CA MET A 143 2.55 -15.53 -5.13
C MET A 143 1.85 -16.26 -6.26
N THR A 144 2.54 -16.39 -7.38
CA THR A 144 2.20 -17.36 -8.42
C THR A 144 2.83 -18.73 -8.15
N SER A 145 2.40 -19.72 -8.94
CA SER A 145 2.95 -21.07 -8.94
C SER A 145 4.37 -21.13 -9.53
N ALA A 146 5.31 -21.71 -8.79
CA ALA A 146 6.68 -21.91 -9.27
C ALA A 146 6.78 -23.14 -10.19
N GLU A 147 6.40 -23.02 -11.47
CA GLU A 147 6.35 -24.14 -12.41
C GLU A 147 7.73 -24.74 -12.75
N VAL A 148 8.76 -23.89 -12.76
CA VAL A 148 10.10 -24.25 -13.23
C VAL A 148 11.04 -24.48 -12.05
N LEU A 149 11.14 -25.73 -11.62
CA LEU A 149 12.03 -26.15 -10.52
C LEU A 149 13.18 -27.03 -11.00
N LEU A 150 14.39 -26.73 -10.52
CA LEU A 150 15.56 -27.55 -10.78
C LEU A 150 15.85 -28.48 -9.60
N HIS A 151 16.38 -29.66 -9.88
CA HIS A 151 16.95 -30.53 -8.84
C HIS A 151 18.46 -30.34 -8.77
N LYS A 152 19.02 -30.30 -7.56
CA LYS A 152 20.47 -30.08 -7.33
C LYS A 152 21.38 -31.08 -8.04
N ASP A 153 20.86 -32.28 -8.34
CA ASP A 153 21.59 -33.36 -8.98
C ASP A 153 21.69 -33.24 -10.50
N MET A 154 20.88 -32.37 -11.12
CA MET A 154 20.92 -32.13 -12.56
C MET A 154 22.26 -31.52 -12.98
N THR A 155 22.65 -31.80 -14.21
CA THR A 155 23.73 -31.07 -14.89
C THR A 155 23.19 -29.81 -15.58
N ALA A 156 24.07 -28.86 -15.89
CA ALA A 156 23.70 -27.65 -16.63
C ALA A 156 23.05 -27.97 -17.99
N GLU A 157 23.52 -29.02 -18.69
CA GLU A 157 22.89 -29.48 -19.94
C GLU A 157 21.48 -30.01 -19.73
N GLU A 158 21.27 -30.83 -18.70
CA GLU A 158 19.94 -31.37 -18.36
C GLU A 158 18.96 -30.27 -17.96
N ALA A 159 19.41 -29.30 -17.15
CA ALA A 159 18.59 -28.15 -16.76
C ALA A 159 18.21 -27.29 -17.97
N ILE A 160 19.15 -26.96 -18.87
CA ILE A 160 18.83 -26.22 -20.11
C ILE A 160 17.89 -27.03 -21.02
N ALA A 161 18.07 -28.35 -21.10
CA ALA A 161 17.18 -29.21 -21.87
C ALA A 161 15.77 -29.26 -21.28
N TYR A 162 15.65 -29.28 -19.95
CA TYR A 162 14.38 -29.22 -19.22
C TYR A 162 13.67 -27.88 -19.46
N LEU A 163 14.38 -26.75 -19.33
CA LEU A 163 13.81 -25.43 -19.66
C LEU A 163 13.27 -25.39 -21.08
N ARG A 164 14.02 -25.91 -22.06
CA ARG A 164 13.57 -25.95 -23.47
C ARG A 164 12.32 -26.80 -23.69
N SER A 165 11.98 -27.72 -22.78
CA SER A 165 10.77 -28.53 -22.88
C SER A 165 9.52 -27.86 -22.29
N ILE A 166 9.68 -26.81 -21.48
CA ILE A 166 8.61 -26.09 -20.75
C ILE A 166 8.41 -24.65 -21.25
N ALA A 167 9.39 -24.10 -21.99
CA ALA A 167 9.53 -22.67 -22.27
C ALA A 167 8.41 -21.87 -22.99
N PRO A 168 7.25 -22.39 -23.47
CA PRO A 168 6.21 -21.49 -23.97
C PRO A 168 5.35 -20.80 -22.90
N GLU A 169 5.25 -21.31 -21.67
CA GLU A 169 4.12 -21.00 -20.76
C GLU A 169 4.49 -20.36 -19.39
N SER A 170 5.76 -20.29 -18.99
CA SER A 170 6.11 -19.83 -17.62
C SER A 170 6.43 -18.33 -17.52
N GLU A 171 5.82 -17.63 -16.57
CA GLU A 171 6.00 -16.20 -16.25
C GLU A 171 7.46 -15.71 -16.23
N THR A 172 8.38 -16.39 -15.52
CA THR A 172 9.77 -15.93 -15.41
C THR A 172 10.79 -17.06 -15.30
N VAL A 173 11.69 -17.18 -16.30
CA VAL A 173 12.82 -18.13 -16.30
C VAL A 173 14.18 -17.51 -15.90
N TYR A 174 14.19 -16.30 -15.34
CA TYR A 174 15.44 -15.60 -15.03
C TYR A 174 16.15 -16.10 -13.77
N TYR A 175 15.38 -16.47 -12.74
CA TYR A 175 15.84 -17.14 -11.54
C TYR A 175 15.25 -18.55 -11.45
N LEU A 176 16.11 -19.54 -11.25
CA LEU A 176 15.73 -20.94 -11.22
C LEU A 176 15.96 -21.47 -9.82
N PHE A 177 14.87 -21.72 -9.10
CA PHE A 177 14.94 -22.25 -7.75
C PHE A 177 15.29 -23.73 -7.78
N VAL A 178 16.15 -24.13 -6.84
CA VAL A 178 16.66 -25.49 -6.72
C VAL A 178 16.04 -26.12 -5.48
N VAL A 179 15.42 -27.28 -5.68
CA VAL A 179 14.77 -28.05 -4.62
C VAL A 179 15.42 -29.42 -4.42
N ASP A 180 15.15 -30.04 -3.26
CA ASP A 180 15.47 -31.44 -2.98
C ASP A 180 14.28 -32.40 -3.21
N GLU A 181 14.44 -33.69 -2.87
CA GLU A 181 13.38 -34.69 -3.02
C GLU A 181 12.12 -34.42 -2.18
N ASP A 182 12.22 -33.61 -1.12
CA ASP A 182 11.10 -33.21 -0.25
C ASP A 182 10.49 -31.84 -0.65
N VAL A 183 10.90 -31.29 -1.81
CA VAL A 183 10.52 -29.97 -2.35
C VAL A 183 10.97 -28.81 -1.44
N ARG A 184 12.05 -29.01 -0.67
CA ARG A 184 12.64 -27.92 0.12
C ARG A 184 13.51 -27.06 -0.74
N LEU A 185 13.43 -25.75 -0.55
CA LEU A 185 14.30 -24.77 -1.21
C LEU A 185 15.74 -24.94 -0.70
N VAL A 186 16.67 -25.31 -1.58
CA VAL A 186 18.07 -25.58 -1.24
C VAL A 186 19.08 -24.73 -2.01
N GLY A 187 18.64 -23.99 -3.02
CA GLY A 187 19.50 -23.09 -3.77
C GLY A 187 18.76 -22.29 -4.83
N VAL A 188 19.46 -21.35 -5.47
CA VAL A 188 18.99 -20.61 -6.64
C VAL A 188 20.12 -20.51 -7.67
N VAL A 189 19.77 -20.58 -8.95
CA VAL A 189 20.70 -20.38 -10.07
C VAL A 189 20.11 -19.34 -11.01
N SER A 190 20.89 -18.35 -11.41
CA SER A 190 20.46 -17.44 -12.47
C SER A 190 20.58 -18.11 -13.85
N LEU A 191 19.67 -17.83 -14.77
CA LEU A 191 19.78 -18.32 -16.16
C LEU A 191 21.13 -17.95 -16.80
N ARG A 192 21.66 -16.78 -16.42
CA ARG A 192 22.99 -16.33 -16.84
C ARG A 192 24.09 -17.31 -16.42
N GLU A 193 24.12 -17.73 -15.17
CA GLU A 193 25.10 -18.70 -14.64
C GLU A 193 24.93 -20.06 -15.29
N LEU A 194 23.69 -20.50 -15.48
CA LEU A 194 23.37 -21.76 -16.12
C LEU A 194 23.90 -21.82 -17.56
N VAL A 195 23.72 -20.74 -18.34
CA VAL A 195 24.14 -20.66 -19.75
C VAL A 195 25.67 -20.63 -19.93
N ILE A 196 26.41 -20.08 -18.97
CA ILE A 196 27.89 -20.01 -19.05
C ILE A 196 28.58 -21.22 -18.43
N ALA A 197 27.87 -22.02 -17.62
CA ALA A 197 28.42 -23.20 -16.98
C ALA A 197 28.80 -24.28 -18.02
N PRO A 198 29.90 -25.04 -17.80
CA PRO A 198 30.18 -26.22 -18.61
C PRO A 198 29.01 -27.21 -18.55
N PRO A 199 28.60 -27.84 -19.68
CA PRO A 199 27.42 -28.70 -19.75
C PRO A 199 27.33 -29.79 -18.67
N ASP A 200 28.46 -30.43 -18.35
CA ASP A 200 28.55 -31.53 -17.39
C ASP A 200 28.58 -31.08 -15.90
N THR A 201 28.58 -29.77 -15.63
CA THR A 201 28.65 -29.23 -14.25
C THR A 201 27.32 -29.44 -13.55
N ARG A 202 27.33 -29.92 -12.30
CA ARG A 202 26.08 -30.10 -11.54
C ARG A 202 25.53 -28.76 -11.03
N ILE A 203 24.22 -28.67 -10.93
CA ILE A 203 23.50 -27.51 -10.39
C ILE A 203 23.98 -27.20 -8.97
N GLU A 204 24.20 -28.20 -8.12
CA GLU A 204 24.74 -28.01 -6.76
C GLU A 204 26.10 -27.29 -6.71
N GLU A 205 26.88 -27.32 -7.78
CA GLU A 205 28.21 -26.69 -7.85
C GLU A 205 28.15 -25.22 -8.26
N ILE A 206 27.05 -24.80 -8.89
CA ILE A 206 26.87 -23.44 -9.43
C ILE A 206 25.76 -22.65 -8.72
N MET A 207 24.89 -23.32 -7.95
CA MET A 207 23.83 -22.65 -7.19
C MET A 207 24.36 -21.86 -6.00
N ASP A 208 23.65 -20.78 -5.67
CA ASP A 208 23.82 -20.11 -4.38
C ASP A 208 22.91 -20.81 -3.34
N PRO A 209 23.48 -21.42 -2.28
CA PRO A 209 22.68 -22.05 -1.22
C PRO A 209 22.09 -21.07 -0.20
N ASP A 210 22.53 -19.80 -0.17
CA ASP A 210 22.03 -18.78 0.76
C ASP A 210 20.84 -18.03 0.13
N VAL A 211 19.74 -18.75 -0.07
CA VAL A 211 18.55 -18.23 -0.75
C VAL A 211 17.74 -17.33 0.17
N ILE A 212 17.57 -16.07 -0.25
CA ILE A 212 16.65 -15.12 0.36
C ILE A 212 15.23 -15.56 0.02
N HIS A 213 14.39 -15.75 1.03
CA HIS A 213 13.02 -16.23 0.88
C HIS A 213 12.11 -15.54 1.90
N VAL A 214 10.81 -15.65 1.67
CA VAL A 214 9.77 -15.12 2.56
C VAL A 214 8.77 -16.22 2.91
N ARG A 215 8.11 -16.11 4.07
CA ARG A 215 7.04 -17.05 4.44
C ARG A 215 5.72 -16.61 3.81
N ALA A 216 4.87 -17.56 3.43
CA ALA A 216 3.57 -17.26 2.83
C ALA A 216 2.60 -16.49 3.76
N ASP A 217 2.84 -16.45 5.07
CA ASP A 217 2.06 -15.67 6.04
C ASP A 217 2.69 -14.32 6.39
N ALA A 218 3.80 -13.96 5.72
CA ALA A 218 4.41 -12.66 5.87
C ALA A 218 3.58 -11.61 5.14
N ASP A 219 3.63 -10.39 5.65
CA ASP A 219 3.00 -9.22 5.07
C ASP A 219 3.66 -8.86 3.72
N GLN A 220 2.85 -8.43 2.75
CA GLN A 220 3.37 -8.07 1.42
C GLN A 220 4.46 -6.99 1.45
N GLU A 221 4.37 -6.03 2.37
CA GLU A 221 5.38 -4.99 2.53
C GLU A 221 6.74 -5.60 2.95
N GLU A 222 6.74 -6.73 3.67
CA GLU A 222 7.97 -7.48 3.99
C GLU A 222 8.59 -8.10 2.74
N ALA A 223 7.79 -8.73 1.88
CA ALA A 223 8.24 -9.26 0.60
C ALA A 223 8.83 -8.15 -0.27
N ALA A 224 8.10 -7.04 -0.42
CA ALA A 224 8.53 -5.88 -1.20
C ALA A 224 9.86 -5.29 -0.71
N ARG A 225 10.02 -5.16 0.61
CA ARG A 225 11.28 -4.72 1.23
C ARG A 225 12.45 -5.66 0.95
N LEU A 226 12.24 -6.98 0.98
CA LEU A 226 13.28 -7.95 0.68
C LEU A 226 13.71 -7.83 -0.78
N MET A 227 12.76 -7.83 -1.72
CA MET A 227 13.04 -7.73 -3.15
C MET A 227 13.79 -6.44 -3.50
N SER A 228 13.28 -5.29 -3.02
CA SER A 228 13.91 -3.99 -3.24
C SER A 228 15.30 -3.89 -2.62
N ARG A 229 15.51 -4.42 -1.41
CA ARG A 229 16.80 -4.34 -0.71
C ARG A 229 17.90 -5.16 -1.38
N TYR A 230 17.54 -6.29 -1.98
CA TYR A 230 18.48 -7.23 -2.58
C TYR A 230 18.47 -7.22 -4.11
N ASP A 231 17.74 -6.28 -4.71
CA ASP A 231 17.59 -6.13 -6.17
C ASP A 231 17.14 -7.46 -6.84
N LEU A 232 16.18 -8.15 -6.22
CA LEU A 232 15.67 -9.44 -6.69
C LEU A 232 14.64 -9.25 -7.80
N LEU A 233 14.67 -10.11 -8.82
CA LEU A 233 13.63 -10.16 -9.85
C LEU A 233 12.53 -11.19 -9.52
N ALA A 234 12.78 -12.06 -8.55
CA ALA A 234 11.82 -13.01 -8.04
C ALA A 234 12.17 -13.35 -6.59
N LEU A 235 11.16 -13.53 -5.74
CA LEU A 235 11.32 -13.91 -4.33
C LEU A 235 10.59 -15.23 -4.06
N PRO A 236 11.30 -16.31 -3.68
CA PRO A 236 10.64 -17.57 -3.38
C PRO A 236 9.86 -17.50 -2.07
N VAL A 237 8.64 -18.04 -2.11
CA VAL A 237 7.72 -18.10 -0.97
C VAL A 237 7.70 -19.52 -0.42
N VAL A 238 7.88 -19.66 0.89
CA VAL A 238 8.00 -20.96 1.57
C VAL A 238 7.01 -21.17 2.70
N ASP A 239 6.74 -22.45 3.01
CA ASP A 239 5.99 -22.85 4.20
C ASP A 239 6.85 -22.85 5.49
N GLU A 240 6.26 -23.27 6.62
CA GLU A 240 6.96 -23.40 7.91
C GLU A 240 8.11 -24.42 7.91
N ASP A 241 8.05 -25.42 7.02
CA ASP A 241 9.03 -26.51 6.90
C ASP A 241 10.12 -26.22 5.84
N GLY A 242 10.07 -25.03 5.22
CA GLY A 242 10.99 -24.56 4.18
C GLY A 242 10.73 -25.16 2.80
N ARG A 243 9.52 -25.64 2.54
CA ARG A 243 9.10 -26.09 1.21
C ARG A 243 8.70 -24.90 0.36
N LEU A 244 9.13 -24.92 -0.90
CA LEU A 244 8.76 -23.92 -1.87
C LEU A 244 7.27 -24.07 -2.21
N LEU A 245 6.51 -22.99 -2.08
CA LEU A 245 5.10 -22.92 -2.42
C LEU A 245 4.89 -22.20 -3.75
N GLY A 246 5.63 -21.11 -3.96
CA GLY A 246 5.49 -20.24 -5.12
C GLY A 246 6.63 -19.22 -5.18
N LEU A 247 6.45 -18.19 -6.01
CA LEU A 247 7.35 -17.05 -6.10
C LEU A 247 6.54 -15.77 -6.30
N ILE A 248 7.12 -14.64 -5.93
CA ILE A 248 6.60 -13.30 -6.24
C ILE A 248 7.50 -12.70 -7.30
N THR A 249 6.92 -12.08 -8.33
CA THR A 249 7.65 -11.48 -9.44
C THR A 249 8.02 -10.03 -9.16
N HIS A 250 8.82 -9.42 -10.04
CA HIS A 250 9.24 -8.04 -9.87
C HIS A 250 8.18 -7.02 -10.34
N ASP A 251 7.17 -7.52 -11.04
CA ASP A 251 6.03 -6.83 -11.62
C ASP A 251 5.11 -6.42 -10.47
N ASP A 252 4.64 -7.44 -9.73
CA ASP A 252 3.80 -7.35 -8.53
C ASP A 252 4.48 -6.49 -7.45
N LEU A 253 5.82 -6.54 -7.38
CA LEU A 253 6.58 -5.65 -6.49
C LEU A 253 6.28 -4.17 -6.75
N VAL A 254 6.12 -3.76 -8.02
CA VAL A 254 5.86 -2.37 -8.37
C VAL A 254 4.47 -1.95 -7.91
N GLU A 255 3.48 -2.82 -8.10
CA GLU A 255 2.08 -2.62 -7.69
C GLU A 255 1.95 -2.55 -6.18
N VAL A 256 2.49 -3.53 -5.45
CA VAL A 256 2.52 -3.53 -3.98
C VAL A 256 3.17 -2.27 -3.43
N LEU A 257 4.26 -1.78 -4.04
CA LEU A 257 4.89 -0.54 -3.60
C LEU A 257 4.00 0.70 -3.83
N GLU A 258 3.16 0.70 -4.88
CA GLU A 258 2.20 1.76 -5.17
C GLU A 258 1.00 1.68 -4.21
N GLU A 259 0.43 0.51 -4.01
CA GLU A 259 -0.66 0.24 -3.06
C GLU A 259 -0.27 0.63 -1.64
N GLU A 260 0.84 0.12 -1.10
CA GLU A 260 1.31 0.42 0.25
C GLU A 260 1.55 1.92 0.45
N ALA A 261 2.13 2.58 -0.55
CA ALA A 261 2.36 4.02 -0.51
C ALA A 261 1.03 4.81 -0.53
N THR A 262 0.06 4.34 -1.30
CA THR A 262 -1.26 4.95 -1.43
C THR A 262 -2.08 4.73 -0.16
N GLU A 263 -2.07 3.52 0.39
CA GLU A 263 -2.68 3.17 1.65
C GLU A 263 -2.16 4.05 2.79
N ASP A 264 -0.83 4.21 2.89
CA ASP A 264 -0.19 5.09 3.88
C ASP A 264 -0.71 6.54 3.78
N ILE A 265 -0.93 7.03 2.56
CA ILE A 265 -1.50 8.37 2.32
C ILE A 265 -2.93 8.45 2.84
N TYR A 266 -3.78 7.47 2.55
CA TYR A 266 -5.16 7.42 3.04
C TYR A 266 -5.21 7.33 4.57
N ARG A 267 -4.43 6.41 5.16
CA ARG A 267 -4.34 6.17 6.61
C ARG A 267 -3.89 7.42 7.35
N LEU A 268 -2.86 8.11 6.86
CA LEU A 268 -2.43 9.41 7.42
C LEU A 268 -3.51 10.50 7.32
N GLY A 269 -4.37 10.43 6.30
CA GLY A 269 -5.55 11.27 6.15
C GLY A 269 -6.72 10.92 7.08
N GLY A 270 -6.62 9.83 7.85
CA GLY A 270 -7.69 9.32 8.69
C GLY A 270 -8.78 8.59 7.90
N VAL A 271 -8.45 8.07 6.72
CA VAL A 271 -9.29 7.19 5.91
C VAL A 271 -8.63 5.80 5.97
N PRO A 272 -9.32 4.77 6.46
CA PRO A 272 -8.68 3.48 6.74
C PRO A 272 -8.32 2.66 5.49
N GLU A 273 -9.05 2.87 4.40
CA GLU A 273 -8.99 2.10 3.16
C GLU A 273 -8.99 3.08 1.99
N GLU A 274 -8.35 2.69 0.89
CA GLU A 274 -8.46 3.37 -0.40
C GLU A 274 -9.93 3.44 -0.85
N GLN A 275 -10.28 4.52 -1.57
CA GLN A 275 -11.62 4.67 -2.15
C GLN A 275 -11.52 5.33 -3.52
N PRO A 276 -12.24 4.79 -4.53
CA PRO A 276 -12.41 5.45 -5.82
C PRO A 276 -12.94 6.88 -5.64
N ILE A 277 -12.55 7.77 -6.56
CA ILE A 277 -12.93 9.19 -6.49
C ILE A 277 -14.45 9.37 -6.56
N ASP A 278 -15.15 8.49 -7.27
CA ASP A 278 -16.58 8.51 -7.51
C ASP A 278 -17.38 7.59 -6.58
N VAL A 279 -16.74 7.02 -5.56
CA VAL A 279 -17.37 6.16 -4.55
C VAL A 279 -18.72 6.72 -4.07
N PRO A 280 -19.79 5.90 -4.04
CA PRO A 280 -21.10 6.36 -3.60
C PRO A 280 -21.07 6.95 -2.19
N VAL A 281 -21.73 8.10 -1.99
CA VAL A 281 -21.77 8.81 -0.69
C VAL A 281 -22.11 7.90 0.51
N PRO A 282 -23.08 6.97 0.44
CA PRO A 282 -23.37 6.08 1.56
C PRO A 282 -22.23 5.12 1.90
N ALA A 283 -21.45 4.67 0.91
CA ALA A 283 -20.29 3.81 1.13
C ALA A 283 -19.17 4.60 1.80
N ALA A 284 -18.80 5.77 1.25
CA ALA A 284 -17.80 6.66 1.85
C ALA A 284 -18.13 7.04 3.31
N LEU A 285 -19.41 7.29 3.62
CA LEU A 285 -19.84 7.61 4.98
C LEU A 285 -19.67 6.44 5.95
N ARG A 286 -19.85 5.19 5.50
CA ARG A 286 -19.69 4.01 6.38
C ARG A 286 -18.24 3.83 6.80
N THR A 287 -17.30 4.10 5.91
CA THR A 287 -15.87 3.95 6.18
C THR A 287 -15.31 5.14 6.98
N ARG A 288 -15.71 6.37 6.66
CA ARG A 288 -15.13 7.59 7.29
C ARG A 288 -15.79 7.99 8.61
N LEU A 289 -17.11 7.80 8.76
CA LEU A 289 -17.83 8.28 9.95
C LEU A 289 -17.35 7.63 11.27
N PRO A 290 -17.06 6.32 11.34
CA PRO A 290 -16.54 5.70 12.56
C PRO A 290 -15.26 6.38 13.07
N TRP A 291 -14.32 6.68 12.16
CA TRP A 291 -13.07 7.36 12.48
C TRP A 291 -13.27 8.81 12.90
N LEU A 292 -14.20 9.53 12.25
CA LEU A 292 -14.59 10.88 12.69
C LEU A 292 -15.26 10.89 14.06
N VAL A 293 -16.08 9.87 14.37
CA VAL A 293 -16.71 9.69 15.69
C VAL A 293 -15.66 9.36 16.75
N LEU A 294 -14.68 8.51 16.42
CA LEU A 294 -13.54 8.24 17.29
C LEU A 294 -12.74 9.53 17.57
N ASN A 295 -12.43 10.30 16.52
CA ASN A 295 -11.74 11.58 16.63
C ASN A 295 -12.52 12.57 17.51
N LEU A 296 -13.85 12.67 17.32
CA LEU A 296 -14.72 13.46 18.19
C LEU A 296 -14.63 13.01 19.65
N GLY A 297 -14.65 11.70 19.91
CA GLY A 297 -14.47 11.13 21.24
C GLY A 297 -13.13 11.55 21.87
N THR A 298 -12.06 11.52 21.09
CA THR A 298 -10.74 11.96 21.57
C THR A 298 -10.65 13.48 21.78
N ALA A 299 -11.29 14.28 20.92
CA ALA A 299 -11.41 15.73 21.10
C ALA A 299 -12.16 16.11 22.39
N MET A 300 -13.11 15.28 22.85
CA MET A 300 -13.76 15.48 24.16
C MET A 300 -12.78 15.35 25.33
N ALA A 301 -11.70 14.58 25.20
CA ALA A 301 -10.65 14.51 26.22
C ALA A 301 -9.95 15.87 26.36
N SER A 302 -9.60 16.50 25.24
CA SER A 302 -9.02 17.87 25.22
C SER A 302 -10.01 18.91 25.77
N ALA A 303 -11.30 18.79 25.46
CA ALA A 303 -12.33 19.67 26.02
C ALA A 303 -12.48 19.51 27.55
N THR A 304 -12.28 18.29 28.07
CA THR A 304 -12.28 18.03 29.52
C THR A 304 -11.13 18.74 30.22
N VAL A 305 -9.96 18.84 29.59
CA VAL A 305 -8.85 19.64 30.12
C VAL A 305 -9.27 21.11 30.22
N LEU A 306 -9.95 21.63 29.21
CA LEU A 306 -10.43 23.02 29.20
C LEU A 306 -11.41 23.32 30.35
N SER A 307 -12.33 22.38 30.65
CA SER A 307 -13.36 22.58 31.68
C SER A 307 -12.78 22.72 33.09
N ILE A 308 -11.64 22.07 33.37
CA ILE A 308 -10.91 22.20 34.64
C ILE A 308 -10.49 23.66 34.90
N PHE A 309 -10.29 24.45 33.84
CA PHE A 309 -9.79 25.83 33.92
C PHE A 309 -10.86 26.90 33.63
N GLU A 310 -12.15 26.56 33.63
CA GLU A 310 -13.27 27.50 33.39
C GLU A 310 -13.17 28.78 34.23
N SER A 311 -12.79 28.64 35.50
CA SER A 311 -12.63 29.77 36.43
C SER A 311 -11.53 30.76 36.01
N THR A 312 -10.50 30.29 35.30
CA THR A 312 -9.40 31.12 34.78
C THR A 312 -9.83 31.82 33.50
N ILE A 313 -10.51 31.09 32.61
CA ILE A 313 -11.05 31.62 31.35
C ILE A 313 -12.06 32.74 31.64
N ALA A 314 -12.94 32.56 32.63
CA ALA A 314 -13.92 33.57 33.03
C ALA A 314 -13.27 34.87 33.55
N ARG A 315 -12.10 34.78 34.18
CA ARG A 315 -11.35 35.96 34.65
C ARG A 315 -10.67 36.72 33.52
N VAL A 316 -10.18 36.00 32.51
CA VAL A 316 -9.43 36.57 31.40
C VAL A 316 -9.97 36.03 30.09
N ALA A 317 -11.10 36.58 29.65
CA ALA A 317 -11.75 36.18 28.40
C ALA A 317 -10.83 36.31 27.16
N ALA A 318 -9.82 37.19 27.23
CA ALA A 318 -8.80 37.32 26.19
C ALA A 318 -7.98 36.05 25.96
N LEU A 319 -7.91 35.13 26.93
CA LEU A 319 -7.20 33.84 26.80
C LEU A 319 -7.78 33.00 25.64
N ALA A 320 -9.11 33.03 25.46
CA ALA A 320 -9.80 32.23 24.48
C ALA A 320 -9.40 32.57 23.03
N ALA A 321 -8.98 33.81 22.78
CA ALA A 321 -8.52 34.24 21.46
C ALA A 321 -7.22 33.56 21.01
N PHE A 322 -6.48 32.91 21.93
CA PHE A 322 -5.22 32.24 21.63
C PHE A 322 -5.32 30.71 21.61
N PHE A 323 -6.49 30.12 21.94
CA PHE A 323 -6.66 28.67 21.88
C PHE A 323 -6.31 28.08 20.50
N PRO A 324 -6.80 28.64 19.36
CA PRO A 324 -6.45 28.10 18.05
C PRO A 324 -4.96 28.20 17.72
N ILE A 325 -4.26 29.19 18.29
CA ILE A 325 -2.83 29.40 18.02
C ILE A 325 -1.99 28.39 18.79
N VAL A 326 -2.29 28.17 20.07
CA VAL A 326 -1.54 27.22 20.91
C VAL A 326 -1.75 25.78 20.44
N ALA A 327 -3.00 25.42 20.14
CA ALA A 327 -3.37 24.10 19.66
C ALA A 327 -2.89 23.88 18.22
N GLY A 328 -3.31 24.72 17.28
CA GLY A 328 -3.09 24.50 15.84
C GLY A 328 -1.61 24.47 15.44
N VAL A 329 -0.80 25.42 15.92
CA VAL A 329 0.63 25.49 15.55
C VAL A 329 1.41 24.27 16.09
N SER A 330 1.06 23.79 17.27
CA SER A 330 1.72 22.63 17.88
C SER A 330 1.20 21.32 17.29
N GLY A 331 -0.09 21.24 16.95
CA GLY A 331 -0.68 20.12 16.23
C GLY A 331 0.00 19.92 14.88
N SER A 332 0.19 20.98 14.08
CA SER A 332 0.91 20.89 12.81
C SER A 332 2.36 20.41 12.97
N ALA A 333 3.06 20.83 14.02
CA ALA A 333 4.41 20.33 14.30
C ALA A 333 4.39 18.85 14.72
N GLY A 334 3.40 18.45 15.51
CA GLY A 334 3.16 17.04 15.87
C GLY A 334 2.92 16.18 14.63
N THR A 335 2.10 16.64 13.68
CA THR A 335 1.87 15.97 12.40
C THR A 335 3.15 15.88 11.56
N GLN A 336 3.99 16.93 11.52
CA GLN A 336 5.26 16.87 10.79
C GLN A 336 6.21 15.81 11.36
N THR A 337 6.39 15.81 12.69
CA THR A 337 7.21 14.79 13.35
C THR A 337 6.61 13.40 13.13
N LEU A 338 5.29 13.28 13.27
CA LEU A 338 4.55 12.04 13.02
C LEU A 338 4.83 11.48 11.63
N THR A 339 4.66 12.28 10.57
CA THR A 339 4.87 11.82 9.18
C THR A 339 6.29 11.32 8.95
N VAL A 340 7.30 12.01 9.49
CA VAL A 340 8.71 11.60 9.36
C VAL A 340 8.96 10.29 10.12
N VAL A 341 8.36 10.12 11.30
CA VAL A 341 8.54 8.93 12.12
C VAL A 341 7.82 7.73 11.49
N VAL A 342 6.55 7.86 11.11
CA VAL A 342 5.76 6.77 10.48
C VAL A 342 6.45 6.27 9.22
N ARG A 343 6.83 7.18 8.30
CA ARG A 343 7.58 6.79 7.10
C ARG A 343 8.91 6.11 7.42
N GLY A 344 9.63 6.60 8.43
CA GLY A 344 10.88 5.97 8.87
C GLY A 344 10.66 4.57 9.44
N LEU A 345 9.50 4.30 10.04
CA LEU A 345 9.11 2.97 10.52
C LEU A 345 8.79 2.03 9.35
N ALA A 346 7.95 2.46 8.40
CA ALA A 346 7.54 1.69 7.22
C ALA A 346 8.77 1.27 6.37
N LEU A 347 9.66 2.22 6.10
CA LEU A 347 10.90 1.98 5.34
C LEU A 347 11.98 1.19 6.13
N GLY A 348 11.74 0.83 7.40
CA GLY A 348 12.73 0.16 8.25
C GLY A 348 13.97 1.00 8.59
N GLU A 349 13.97 2.30 8.27
CA GLU A 349 15.06 3.24 8.61
C GLU A 349 15.13 3.54 10.11
N LEU A 350 14.01 3.37 10.82
CA LEU A 350 13.85 3.62 12.24
C LEU A 350 13.27 2.37 12.90
N GLU A 351 14.04 1.77 13.81
CA GLU A 351 13.55 0.67 14.64
C GLU A 351 13.16 1.18 16.04
N PRO A 352 12.27 0.48 16.77
CA PRO A 352 11.90 0.84 18.13
C PRO A 352 13.10 1.05 19.08
N ARG A 353 14.21 0.35 18.85
CA ARG A 353 15.46 0.49 19.62
C ARG A 353 16.14 1.85 19.44
N ASP A 354 15.93 2.52 18.31
CA ASP A 354 16.47 3.86 18.02
C ASP A 354 15.59 5.00 18.55
N GLY A 355 14.46 4.66 19.20
CA GLY A 355 13.46 5.62 19.67
C GLY A 355 14.00 6.72 20.59
N LEU A 356 15.01 6.43 21.44
CA LEU A 356 15.63 7.45 22.30
C LEU A 356 16.40 8.50 21.49
N ARG A 357 17.07 8.09 20.40
CA ARG A 357 17.82 9.00 19.53
C ARG A 357 16.86 9.87 18.71
N ALA A 358 15.81 9.26 18.17
CA ALA A 358 14.74 9.97 17.48
C ALA A 358 14.07 11.00 18.41
N LEU A 359 13.70 10.60 19.63
CA LEU A 359 13.12 11.48 20.63
C LEU A 359 14.02 12.66 20.98
N ALA A 360 15.32 12.44 21.20
CA ALA A 360 16.26 13.52 21.52
C ALA A 360 16.37 14.55 20.38
N ARG A 361 16.37 14.09 19.12
CA ARG A 361 16.36 14.95 17.94
C ARG A 361 15.09 15.79 17.87
N GLU A 362 13.92 15.18 18.06
CA GLU A 362 12.64 15.88 17.98
C GLU A 362 12.41 16.84 19.15
N VAL A 363 12.89 16.53 20.35
CA VAL A 363 12.90 17.48 21.47
C VAL A 363 13.73 18.72 21.15
N LEU A 364 14.88 18.58 20.47
CA LEU A 364 15.71 19.71 20.06
C LEU A 364 15.03 20.56 18.98
N ILE A 365 14.41 19.92 17.98
CA ILE A 365 13.63 20.60 16.94
C ILE A 365 12.45 21.35 17.58
N GLY A 366 11.71 20.68 18.47
CA GLY A 366 10.59 21.26 19.21
C GLY A 366 11.00 22.45 20.09
N LEU A 367 12.15 22.37 20.76
CA LEU A 367 12.71 23.49 21.52
C LEU A 367 13.07 24.68 20.61
N THR A 368 13.71 24.41 19.48
CA THR A 368 14.14 25.45 18.54
C THR A 368 12.93 26.15 17.90
N ASN A 369 11.99 25.37 17.37
CA ASN A 369 10.73 25.87 16.82
C ASN A 369 9.92 26.59 17.89
N GLY A 370 9.88 26.06 19.11
CA GLY A 370 9.17 26.64 20.25
C GLY A 370 9.74 28.00 20.68
N LEU A 371 11.06 28.18 20.65
CA LEU A 371 11.69 29.48 20.93
C LEU A 371 11.33 30.53 19.88
N VAL A 372 11.38 30.16 18.59
CA VAL A 372 11.10 31.09 17.49
C VAL A 372 9.61 31.44 17.44
N LEU A 373 8.74 30.42 17.37
CA LEU A 373 7.30 30.61 17.23
C LEU A 373 6.67 31.11 18.54
N GLY A 374 7.10 30.60 19.69
CA GLY A 374 6.66 31.10 21.00
C GLY A 374 7.04 32.56 21.21
N GLY A 375 8.26 32.97 20.80
CA GLY A 375 8.67 34.37 20.82
C GLY A 375 7.83 35.27 19.91
N LEU A 376 7.52 34.82 18.69
CA LEU A 376 6.67 35.53 17.75
C LEU A 376 5.24 35.68 18.29
N VAL A 377 4.65 34.60 18.79
CA VAL A 377 3.30 34.60 19.37
C VAL A 377 3.26 35.50 20.61
N ALA A 378 4.29 35.48 21.46
CA ALA A 378 4.38 36.38 22.60
C ALA A 378 4.37 37.85 22.18
N LEU A 379 5.12 38.21 21.14
CA LEU A 379 5.17 39.56 20.60
C LEU A 379 3.80 39.99 20.06
N ILE A 380 3.17 39.14 19.23
CA ILE A 380 1.86 39.41 18.64
C ILE A 380 0.81 39.59 19.74
N ALA A 381 0.78 38.69 20.72
CA ALA A 381 -0.16 38.74 21.83
C ALA A 381 0.03 39.99 22.70
N ALA A 382 1.27 40.37 22.97
CA ALA A 382 1.60 41.58 23.73
C ALA A 382 1.14 42.86 23.02
N ILE A 383 1.35 42.96 21.70
CA ILE A 383 0.93 44.11 20.89
C ILE A 383 -0.60 44.14 20.76
N TRP A 384 -1.22 43.00 20.47
CA TRP A 384 -2.65 42.93 20.16
C TRP A 384 -3.55 43.14 21.37
N LYS A 385 -3.21 42.53 22.51
CA LYS A 385 -4.01 42.64 23.75
C LYS A 385 -3.48 43.72 24.71
N GLY A 386 -2.41 44.43 24.33
CA GLY A 386 -1.79 45.48 25.15
C GLY A 386 -1.25 45.01 26.50
N THR A 387 -1.08 43.69 26.68
CA THR A 387 -0.71 43.06 27.95
C THR A 387 0.51 42.16 27.75
N PRO A 388 1.74 42.67 27.99
CA PRO A 388 2.97 41.90 27.80
C PRO A 388 3.00 40.58 28.58
N MET A 389 2.36 40.55 29.75
CA MET A 389 2.27 39.33 30.56
C MET A 389 1.46 38.23 29.89
N LEU A 390 0.35 38.59 29.23
CA LEU A 390 -0.44 37.65 28.46
C LEU A 390 0.38 37.09 27.30
N GLY A 391 1.14 37.96 26.61
CA GLY A 391 2.06 37.52 25.56
C GLY A 391 3.12 36.55 26.07
N PHE A 392 3.74 36.82 27.22
CA PHE A 392 4.70 35.89 27.84
C PHE A 392 4.07 34.53 28.15
N VAL A 393 2.85 34.51 28.73
CA VAL A 393 2.14 33.26 29.06
C VAL A 393 1.85 32.46 27.79
N VAL A 394 1.29 33.09 26.75
CA VAL A 394 0.97 32.40 25.49
C VAL A 394 2.25 31.88 24.83
N GLY A 395 3.30 32.70 24.72
CA GLY A 395 4.55 32.27 24.08
C GLY A 395 5.27 31.15 24.81
N LEU A 396 5.32 31.19 26.15
CA LEU A 396 5.90 30.11 26.94
C LEU A 396 5.07 28.82 26.81
N ALA A 397 3.74 28.94 26.78
CA ALA A 397 2.86 27.80 26.56
C ALA A 397 3.06 27.18 25.17
N THR A 398 3.16 28.00 24.12
CA THR A 398 3.47 27.54 22.75
C THR A 398 4.82 26.83 22.70
N LEU A 399 5.85 27.34 23.38
CA LEU A 399 7.16 26.68 23.46
C LEU A 399 7.06 25.29 24.08
N LEU A 400 6.41 25.18 25.25
CA LEU A 400 6.29 23.89 25.95
C LEU A 400 5.40 22.91 25.18
N ASN A 401 4.35 23.40 24.51
CA ASN A 401 3.50 22.57 23.68
C ASN A 401 4.23 22.06 22.44
N MET A 402 5.12 22.86 21.85
CA MET A 402 5.95 22.45 20.71
C MET A 402 6.90 21.30 21.06
N ILE A 403 7.49 21.31 22.26
CA ILE A 403 8.30 20.19 22.76
C ILE A 403 7.41 18.96 22.95
N SER A 404 6.21 19.15 23.53
CA SER A 404 5.25 18.06 23.74
C SER A 404 4.78 17.45 22.42
N ALA A 405 4.61 18.26 21.37
CA ALA A 405 4.25 17.81 20.04
C ALA A 405 5.33 16.92 19.41
N GLY A 406 6.61 17.31 19.49
CA GLY A 406 7.71 16.47 19.02
C GLY A 406 7.81 15.16 19.82
N ILE A 407 7.59 15.19 21.13
CA ILE A 407 7.54 13.98 21.96
C ILE A 407 6.39 13.06 21.54
N ALA A 408 5.18 13.60 21.39
CA ALA A 408 4.00 12.84 20.99
C ALA A 408 4.17 12.24 19.59
N GLY A 409 4.69 13.02 18.63
CA GLY A 409 4.93 12.57 17.25
C GLY A 409 5.94 11.43 17.14
N VAL A 410 6.79 11.20 18.14
CA VAL A 410 7.71 10.05 18.20
C VAL A 410 7.12 8.90 19.02
N LEU A 411 6.65 9.19 20.24
CA LEU A 411 6.24 8.14 21.17
C LEU A 411 4.94 7.46 20.78
N VAL A 412 4.02 8.16 20.13
CA VAL A 412 2.75 7.57 19.69
C VAL A 412 2.98 6.52 18.60
N PRO A 413 3.65 6.80 17.46
CA PRO A 413 3.92 5.79 16.44
C PRO A 413 4.73 4.61 16.95
N LEU A 414 5.79 4.87 17.73
CA LEU A 414 6.61 3.81 18.32
C LEU A 414 5.81 2.93 19.27
N GLY A 415 4.93 3.53 20.08
CA GLY A 415 4.05 2.80 20.97
C GLY A 415 3.06 1.91 20.21
N MET A 416 2.54 2.40 19.08
CA MET A 416 1.63 1.64 18.22
C MET A 416 2.33 0.44 17.57
N GLN A 417 3.52 0.65 17.01
CA GLN A 417 4.32 -0.43 16.42
C GLN A 417 4.68 -1.51 17.46
N MET A 418 5.02 -1.10 18.70
CA MET A 418 5.27 -2.04 19.80
C MET A 418 4.03 -2.87 20.19
N LEU A 419 2.83 -2.34 19.95
CA LEU A 419 1.56 -3.03 20.15
C LEU A 419 1.08 -3.79 18.91
N ARG A 420 1.84 -3.79 17.82
CA ARG A 420 1.46 -4.35 16.50
C ARG A 420 0.17 -3.74 15.95
N ILE A 421 0.01 -2.43 16.12
CA ILE A 421 -1.05 -1.64 15.49
C ILE A 421 -0.38 -0.74 14.47
N ASP A 422 -0.95 -0.66 13.26
CA ASP A 422 -0.50 0.22 12.20
C ASP A 422 -0.35 1.67 12.70
N PRO A 423 0.87 2.25 12.66
CA PRO A 423 1.10 3.62 13.09
C PRO A 423 0.45 4.71 12.21
N ALA A 424 0.35 4.52 10.89
CA ALA A 424 -0.21 5.51 9.97
C ALA A 424 -1.70 5.79 10.26
N LEU A 425 -2.45 4.76 10.65
CA LEU A 425 -3.89 4.80 10.84
C LEU A 425 -4.35 5.61 12.06
N ALA A 426 -3.84 5.32 13.26
CA ALA A 426 -4.37 5.93 14.50
C ALA A 426 -3.48 7.06 15.08
N SER A 427 -2.22 7.14 14.66
CA SER A 427 -1.31 8.15 15.20
C SER A 427 -1.76 9.60 14.92
N PRO A 428 -2.34 9.97 13.75
CA PRO A 428 -2.80 11.35 13.53
C PRO A 428 -3.80 11.83 14.59
N ILE A 429 -4.77 10.99 14.94
CA ILE A 429 -5.81 11.29 15.94
C ILE A 429 -5.20 11.39 17.34
N LEU A 430 -4.36 10.42 17.71
CA LEU A 430 -3.75 10.36 19.04
C LEU A 430 -2.74 11.49 19.28
N VAL A 431 -1.91 11.81 18.28
CA VAL A 431 -0.96 12.92 18.34
C VAL A 431 -1.72 14.23 18.48
N THR A 432 -2.71 14.50 17.64
CA THR A 432 -3.51 15.74 17.69
C THR A 432 -4.19 15.90 19.05
N THR A 433 -4.82 14.84 19.55
CA THR A 433 -5.48 14.84 20.87
C THR A 433 -4.48 15.13 21.98
N THR A 434 -3.31 14.50 21.93
CA THR A 434 -2.24 14.70 22.92
C THR A 434 -1.74 16.15 22.88
N THR A 435 -1.51 16.71 21.70
CA THR A 435 -1.06 18.10 21.54
C THR A 435 -2.09 19.13 21.98
N ASP A 436 -3.38 18.85 21.76
CA ASP A 436 -4.46 19.73 22.19
C ASP A 436 -4.62 19.68 23.71
N ALA A 437 -4.70 18.48 24.30
CA ALA A 437 -4.82 18.31 25.74
C ALA A 437 -3.62 18.90 26.49
N MET A 438 -2.39 18.60 26.06
CA MET A 438 -1.17 19.15 26.66
C MET A 438 -1.06 20.66 26.43
N GLY A 439 -1.43 21.14 25.25
CA GLY A 439 -1.44 22.56 24.92
C GLY A 439 -2.38 23.37 25.81
N TYR A 440 -3.64 22.94 25.93
CA TYR A 440 -4.60 23.58 26.81
C TYR A 440 -4.17 23.50 28.28
N PHE A 441 -3.66 22.35 28.72
CA PHE A 441 -3.17 22.16 30.08
C PHE A 441 -2.02 23.12 30.41
N MET A 442 -1.00 23.18 29.55
CA MET A 442 0.16 24.06 29.76
C MET A 442 -0.23 25.53 29.68
N TYR A 443 -1.03 25.91 28.71
CA TYR A 443 -1.46 27.29 28.53
C TYR A 443 -2.30 27.80 29.69
N LEU A 444 -3.35 27.06 30.05
CA LEU A 444 -4.25 27.47 31.12
C LEU A 444 -3.62 27.28 32.49
N GLY A 445 -2.81 26.23 32.70
CA GLY A 445 -2.02 26.07 33.91
C GLY A 445 -1.07 27.24 34.15
N LEU A 446 -0.32 27.67 33.12
CA LEU A 446 0.52 28.86 33.21
C LEU A 446 -0.30 30.13 33.45
N ALA A 447 -1.42 30.29 32.76
CA ALA A 447 -2.32 31.43 32.95
C ALA A 447 -2.86 31.50 34.39
N THR A 448 -3.30 30.38 34.97
CA THR A 448 -3.79 30.28 36.34
C THR A 448 -2.70 30.60 37.36
N LEU A 449 -1.46 30.18 37.12
CA LEU A 449 -0.34 30.43 38.04
C LEU A 449 0.14 31.88 37.97
N ILE A 450 0.14 32.48 36.77
CA ILE A 450 0.85 33.72 36.51
C ILE A 450 -0.08 34.93 36.55
N LEU A 451 -1.24 34.90 35.86
CA LEU A 451 -2.09 36.08 35.69
C LEU A 451 -2.69 36.63 37.00
N PRO A 452 -3.09 35.81 37.99
CA PRO A 452 -3.59 36.34 39.27
C PRO A 452 -2.55 37.11 40.10
N ARG A 453 -1.26 37.08 39.73
CA ARG A 453 -0.23 37.88 40.39
C ARG A 453 -0.07 39.27 39.79
N PHE A 454 -0.74 39.55 38.67
CA PHE A 454 -0.60 40.78 37.88
C PHE A 454 -1.93 41.46 37.52
N LEU A 455 -3.06 40.81 37.80
CA LEU A 455 -4.42 41.37 37.84
C LEU A 455 -4.80 41.59 39.29
#